data_AF-A0A3D2E4T0-F1
#
_entry.id   AF-A0A3D2E4T0-F1
#
_cell.length_a   1.000
_cell.length_b   1.000
_cell.length_c   1.000
_cell.angle_alpha   90.00
_cell.angle_beta   90.00
_cell.angle_gamma   90.00
#
_symmetry.space_group_name_H-M   'P 1'
#
loop_
_entity.id
_entity.type
_entity.pdbx_description
1 polymer ?
#
loop_
_entity_poly.entity_id
_entity_poly.type
_entity_poly.pdbx_seq_one_letter_code
_entity_poly.pdbx_strand_id
1 'polypeptide(L)' 'MALEAKKTLIMRIYQILDEYSDDEHPLTQQNIIDILERDYDIPCERKAVGRNVS' A
#
# COMPACT_ATOMS: atom_id res chain seq x y z
N MET A 1 -1.98 11.24 -17.75
CA MET A 1 -2.80 10.87 -16.58
C MET A 1 -2.29 9.64 -15.81
N ALA A 2 -1.50 8.72 -16.39
CA ALA A 2 -1.01 7.53 -15.68
C ALA A 2 0.11 7.78 -14.64
N LEU A 3 0.84 8.90 -14.72
CA LEU A 3 1.96 9.19 -13.82
C LEU A 3 1.49 9.55 -12.40
N GLU A 4 0.31 10.16 -12.29
CA GLU A 4 -0.28 10.59 -11.01
C GLU A 4 -0.68 9.38 -10.16
N ALA A 5 -1.30 8.36 -10.75
CA ALA A 5 -1.73 7.16 -10.01
C ALA A 5 -0.58 6.40 -9.33
N LYS A 6 0.60 6.33 -9.97
CA LYS A 6 1.79 5.69 -9.37
C LYS A 6 2.39 6.51 -8.23
N LYS A 7 2.44 7.83 -8.36
CA LYS A 7 2.87 8.73 -7.27
C LYS A 7 1.87 8.70 -6.11
N THR A 8 0.59 8.49 -6.39
CA THR A 8 -0.43 8.29 -5.35
C THR A 8 -0.24 6.96 -4.64
N LEU A 9 0.05 5.86 -5.34
CA LEU A 9 0.15 4.53 -4.73
C LEU A 9 1.28 4.44 -3.67
N ILE A 10 2.48 4.96 -3.98
CA ILE A 10 3.59 4.93 -3.01
C ILE A 10 3.27 5.75 -1.76
N MET A 11 2.60 6.90 -1.92
CA MET A 11 2.17 7.72 -0.79
C MET A 11 1.09 7.04 0.04
N ARG A 12 0.15 6.32 -0.59
CA ARG A 12 -0.84 5.52 0.13
C ARG A 12 -0.22 4.36 0.89
N ILE A 13 0.74 3.66 0.30
CA ILE A 13 1.46 2.59 1.00
C ILE A 13 2.22 3.15 2.21
N TYR A 14 2.85 4.33 2.08
CA TYR A 14 3.50 5.00 3.21
C TYR A 14 2.53 5.32 4.34
N GLN A 15 1.36 5.90 4.04
CA GLN A 15 0.32 6.18 5.03
C GLN A 15 -0.16 4.90 5.73
N ILE A 16 -0.33 3.81 4.98
CA ILE A 16 -0.73 2.52 5.57
C ILE A 16 0.33 1.99 6.53
N LEU A 17 1.61 2.06 6.17
CA LEU A 17 2.69 1.64 7.05
C LEU A 17 2.76 2.51 8.31
N ASP A 18 2.57 3.82 8.18
CA ASP A 18 2.58 4.77 9.31
C ASP A 18 1.40 4.57 10.27
N GLU A 19 0.20 4.29 9.75
CA GLU A 19 -1.02 4.18 10.54
C GLU A 19 -1.32 2.76 11.06
N TYR A 20 -0.89 1.72 10.34
CA TYR A 20 -1.30 0.32 10.59
C TYR A 20 -0.14 -0.64 10.88
N SER A 21 1.11 -0.17 10.93
CA SER A 21 2.25 -1.02 11.29
C SER A 21 3.08 -0.42 12.41
N ASP A 22 3.62 -1.29 13.25
CA ASP A 22 4.58 -0.97 14.30
C ASP A 22 5.52 -2.19 14.50
N ASP A 23 6.42 -2.10 15.48
CA ASP A 23 7.37 -3.16 15.78
C ASP A 23 6.71 -4.48 16.23
N GLU A 24 5.49 -4.43 16.77
CA GLU A 24 4.72 -5.60 17.21
C GLU A 24 3.81 -6.15 16.09
N HIS A 25 3.44 -5.32 15.12
CA HIS A 25 2.47 -5.62 14.06
C HIS A 25 3.04 -5.33 12.66
N PRO A 26 3.98 -6.16 12.15
CA PRO A 26 4.48 -6.00 10.80
C PRO A 26 3.40 -6.31 9.77
N LEU A 27 3.30 -5.47 8.74
CA LEU A 27 2.36 -5.69 7.63
C LEU A 27 3.00 -6.53 6.53
N THR A 28 2.27 -7.56 6.08
CA THR A 28 2.63 -8.27 4.85
C THR A 28 2.16 -7.48 3.62
N GLN A 29 2.72 -7.81 2.45
CA GLN A 29 2.22 -7.25 1.18
C GLN A 29 0.73 -7.50 0.97
N GLN A 30 0.18 -8.62 1.47
CA GLN A 30 -1.26 -8.88 1.37
C GLN A 30 -2.07 -7.93 2.24
N ASN A 31 -1.63 -7.67 3.48
CA ASN A 31 -2.33 -6.74 4.36
C ASN A 31 -2.41 -5.33 3.77
N ILE A 32 -1.33 -4.88 3.14
CA ILE A 32 -1.31 -3.57 2.46
C ILE A 32 -2.31 -3.54 1.29
N ILE A 33 -2.44 -4.62 0.51
CA ILE A 33 -3.43 -4.72 -0.58
C ILE A 33 -4.85 -4.66 -0.02
N ASP A 34 -5.12 -5.44 1.03
CA ASP A 34 -6.45 -5.51 1.63
C ASP A 34 -6.88 -4.16 2.21
N ILE A 35 -5.95 -3.41 2.82
CA ILE A 35 -6.19 -2.06 3.35
C ILE A 35 -6.40 -1.04 2.19
N LEU A 36 -5.60 -1.12 1.13
CA LEU A 36 -5.76 -0.27 -0.06
C LEU A 36 -7.14 -0.42 -0.70
N GLU A 37 -7.64 -1.64 -0.79
CA GLU A 37 -8.97 -1.91 -1.35
C GLU A 37 -10.08 -1.48 -0.39
N ARG A 38 -9.97 -1.84 0.90
CA ARG A 38 -11.01 -1.56 1.90
C ARG A 38 -11.19 -0.07 2.21
N ASP A 39 -10.08 0.65 2.43
CA ASP A 39 -10.13 2.01 3.01
C ASP A 39 -9.97 3.10 1.95
N TYR A 40 -9.37 2.76 0.81
CA TYR A 40 -9.06 3.72 -0.25
C TYR A 40 -9.74 3.41 -1.59
N ASP A 41 -10.45 2.28 -1.72
CA ASP A 41 -11.05 1.80 -2.97
C ASP A 41 -10.00 1.68 -4.10
N ILE A 42 -8.77 1.29 -3.74
CA ILE A 42 -7.64 1.12 -4.66
C ILE A 42 -7.35 -0.38 -4.83
N PRO A 43 -7.93 -1.04 -5.85
CA PRO A 43 -7.54 -2.40 -6.19
C PRO A 43 -6.10 -2.39 -6.73
N CYS A 44 -5.25 -3.26 -6.19
CA CYS A 44 -3.82 -3.28 -6.46
C CYS A 44 -3.29 -4.70 -6.63
N GLU A 45 -2.37 -4.91 -7.58
CA GLU A 45 -1.66 -6.18 -7.72
C GLU A 45 -0.51 -6.29 -6.70
N ARG A 46 -0.30 -7.50 -6.16
CA ARG A 46 0.83 -7.78 -5.25
C ARG A 46 2.20 -7.34 -5.79
N LYS A 47 2.43 -7.47 -7.11
CA LYS A 47 3.69 -7.02 -7.75
C LYS A 47 3.88 -5.50 -7.67
N ALA A 48 2.80 -4.72 -7.69
CA ALA A 48 2.87 -3.27 -7.57
C ALA A 48 3.23 -2.86 -6.13
N VAL A 49 2.65 -3.51 -5.12
CA VAL A 49 3.05 -3.31 -3.72
C VAL A 49 4.50 -3.74 -3.51
N GLY A 50 4.88 -4.94 -3.97
CA GLY A 50 6.26 -5.45 -3.86
C GLY A 50 7.30 -4.47 -4.40
N ARG A 51 7.07 -3.84 -5.56
CA ARG A 51 7.96 -2.81 -6.13
C ARG A 51 8.15 -1.55 -5.27
N ASN A 52 7.25 -1.27 -4.34
CA ASN A 52 7.33 -0.08 -3.47
C ASN A 52 7.90 -0.40 -2.08
N VAL A 53 7.82 -1.65 -1.62
CA VAL A 53 8.28 -2.08 -0.29
C VAL A 53 9.52 -2.98 -0.31
N SER A 54 10.05 -3.30 -1.50
CA SER A 54 11.28 -4.09 -1.68
C SER A 54 12.52 -3.24 -1.86
#